data_AF-A0A3R7PEC5-F1
#
_entry.id   AF-A0A3R7PEC5-F1
#
_cell.length_a   1.000
_cell.length_b   1.000
_cell.length_c   1.000
_cell.angle_alpha   90.00
_cell.angle_beta   90.00
_cell.angle_gamma   90.00
#
_symmetry.space_group_name_H-M   'P 1'
#
loop_
_entity.id
_entity.type
_entity.pdbx_description
1 polymer ?
#
loop_
_entity_poly.entity_id
_entity_poly.type
_entity_poly.pdbx_seq_one_letter_code
_entity_poly.pdbx_strand_id
1 'polypeptide(L)'
;MTEQSAAEEGGAVSAAGEEAIRSLLASCRESMKGEPGRTTAGVIPLDPLSVETQIITHQHPALTISVKLSNMALTGLSEFVIEEVKVNVQLLTITVSLAYDTLLLDGEYELQGKLVKVIPISARGPFTVTTNNAKVTLRAKLKECRGRLEVRDLTSDLILEGVRCRLAQMTGGALVSKVLNSLLTDLLRRERPRLAHELSAALKTLLNNELKNFNLGVSLQLLQTSDRLMRRGSLY
;
A
#
# COMPACT_ATOMS: atom_id res chain seq x y z
N MET A 1 31.20 25.79 -15.81
CA MET A 1 29.78 25.81 -15.41
C MET A 1 29.60 24.70 -14.41
N THR A 2 29.41 25.09 -13.16
CA THR A 2 29.61 24.30 -11.95
C THR A 2 28.37 23.48 -11.61
N GLU A 3 28.60 22.25 -11.16
CA GLU A 3 27.90 21.46 -10.13
C GLU A 3 26.38 21.65 -9.89
N GLN A 4 25.64 20.55 -10.02
CA GLN A 4 24.80 20.06 -8.92
C GLN A 4 24.57 18.54 -9.03
N SER A 5 25.56 17.81 -8.51
CA SER A 5 25.41 16.51 -7.87
C SER A 5 25.68 16.76 -6.39
N ALA A 6 24.68 16.59 -5.51
CA ALA A 6 24.83 16.35 -4.07
C ALA A 6 23.49 16.54 -3.35
N ALA A 7 22.91 15.44 -2.88
CA ALA A 7 22.16 15.38 -1.61
C ALA A 7 21.97 13.91 -1.18
N GLU A 8 23.06 13.14 -1.17
CA GLU A 8 23.22 12.05 -0.20
C GLU A 8 23.77 12.70 1.08
N GLU A 9 22.89 13.22 1.93
CA GLU A 9 23.28 13.64 3.28
C GLU A 9 23.15 12.44 4.23
N GLY A 10 24.29 11.86 4.56
CA GLY A 10 24.47 10.78 5.53
C GLY A 10 24.15 11.23 6.95
N GLY A 11 22.90 11.04 7.37
CA GLY A 11 22.57 10.95 8.78
C GLY A 11 22.88 9.55 9.32
N ALA A 12 23.32 9.48 10.58
CA ALA A 12 23.64 8.23 11.27
C ALA A 12 22.46 7.24 11.17
N VAL A 13 22.63 6.22 10.33
CA VAL A 13 21.70 5.10 10.20
C VAL A 13 21.82 4.26 11.47
N SER A 14 20.71 4.05 12.16
CA SER A 14 20.74 3.34 13.45
C SER A 14 20.23 1.91 13.34
N ALA A 15 21.13 0.95 13.50
CA ALA A 15 20.80 -0.48 13.54
C ALA A 15 19.76 -0.82 14.63
N ALA A 16 19.86 -0.20 15.81
CA ALA A 16 18.87 -0.39 16.87
C ALA A 16 17.49 0.19 16.49
N GLY A 17 17.47 1.27 15.71
CA GLY A 17 16.24 1.86 15.19
C GLY A 17 15.59 0.98 14.13
N GLU A 18 16.39 0.41 13.24
CA GLU A 18 15.92 -0.53 12.22
C GLU A 18 15.29 -1.77 12.84
N GLU A 19 15.91 -2.35 13.87
CA GLU A 19 15.35 -3.52 14.57
C GLU A 19 14.03 -3.19 15.27
N ALA A 20 13.93 -2.02 15.90
CA ALA A 20 12.68 -1.55 16.48
C ALA A 20 11.57 -1.38 15.44
N ILE A 21 11.89 -0.84 14.26
CA ILE A 21 10.92 -0.71 13.15
C ILE A 21 10.55 -2.09 12.57
N ARG A 22 11.48 -3.04 12.47
CA ARG A 22 11.16 -4.42 12.05
C ARG A 22 10.21 -5.10 13.04
N SER A 23 10.45 -4.93 14.34
CA SER A 23 9.53 -5.44 15.38
C SER A 23 8.16 -4.76 15.31
N LEU A 24 8.10 -3.45 15.08
CA LEU A 24 6.85 -2.72 14.89
C LEU A 24 6.07 -3.24 13.68
N LEU A 25 6.75 -3.45 12.56
CA LEU A 25 6.14 -4.00 11.35
C LEU A 25 5.63 -5.43 11.56
N ALA A 26 6.33 -6.25 12.34
CA ALA A 26 5.87 -7.58 12.72
C ALA A 26 4.58 -7.50 13.57
N SER A 27 4.47 -6.57 14.51
CA SER A 27 3.22 -6.33 15.25
C SER A 27 2.11 -5.83 14.32
N CYS A 28 2.41 -4.89 13.42
CA CYS A 28 1.45 -4.42 12.42
C CYS A 28 0.91 -5.56 11.57
N ARG A 29 1.76 -6.50 11.14
CA ARG A 29 1.34 -7.67 10.36
C ARG A 29 0.24 -8.45 11.06
N GLU A 30 0.38 -8.70 12.35
CA GLU A 30 -0.63 -9.43 13.12
C GLU A 30 -1.90 -8.59 13.33
N SER A 31 -1.76 -7.29 13.59
CA SER A 31 -2.90 -6.37 13.72
C SER A 31 -3.66 -6.14 12.39
N MET A 32 -3.05 -6.40 11.24
CA MET A 32 -3.69 -6.28 9.92
C MET A 32 -4.66 -7.44 9.63
N LYS A 33 -4.41 -8.61 10.21
CA LYS A 33 -5.23 -9.80 10.04
C LYS A 33 -6.53 -9.66 10.84
N GLY A 34 -7.66 -9.97 10.23
CA GLY A 34 -8.95 -9.94 10.93
C GLY A 34 -10.14 -10.28 10.04
N GLU A 35 -11.34 -10.24 10.60
CA GLU A 35 -12.58 -10.42 9.83
C GLU A 35 -12.99 -9.10 9.18
N PRO A 36 -13.30 -9.06 7.86
CA PRO A 36 -13.69 -7.84 7.17
C PRO A 36 -14.91 -7.18 7.82
N GLY A 37 -14.82 -5.86 8.04
CA GLY A 37 -15.89 -5.07 8.66
C GLY A 37 -15.95 -5.12 10.20
N ARG A 38 -15.07 -5.89 10.86
CA ARG A 38 -15.01 -5.97 12.32
C ARG A 38 -13.83 -5.17 12.86
N THR A 39 -14.11 -4.08 13.59
CA THR A 39 -13.05 -3.30 14.25
C THR A 39 -12.63 -3.97 15.54
N THR A 40 -11.34 -4.21 15.70
CA THR A 40 -10.76 -4.67 16.97
C THR A 40 -9.89 -3.54 17.51
N ALA A 41 -10.20 -3.04 18.70
CA ALA A 41 -9.50 -1.90 19.33
C ALA A 41 -9.44 -0.62 18.45
N GLY A 42 -10.43 -0.39 17.58
CA GLY A 42 -10.49 0.78 16.69
C GLY A 42 -9.60 0.68 15.46
N VAL A 43 -8.97 -0.47 15.21
CA VAL A 43 -8.23 -0.77 13.98
C VAL A 43 -9.15 -1.51 13.02
N ILE A 44 -9.22 -1.02 11.78
CA ILE A 44 -9.92 -1.69 10.67
C ILE A 44 -8.98 -2.78 10.14
N PRO A 45 -9.44 -4.04 9.99
CA PRO A 45 -8.65 -5.09 9.35
C PRO A 45 -8.22 -4.66 7.95
N LEU A 46 -6.95 -4.88 7.64
CA LEU A 46 -6.38 -4.57 6.33
C LEU A 46 -6.16 -5.82 5.48
N ASP A 47 -6.38 -7.02 6.04
CA ASP A 47 -6.28 -8.28 5.32
C ASP A 47 -7.37 -9.26 5.82
N PRO A 48 -8.52 -9.38 5.12
CA PRO A 48 -8.88 -8.67 3.89
C PRO A 48 -9.30 -7.21 4.12
N LEU A 49 -8.83 -6.30 3.26
CA LEU A 49 -9.31 -4.92 3.17
C LEU A 49 -10.57 -4.86 2.30
N SER A 50 -11.69 -4.41 2.88
CA SER A 50 -12.92 -4.17 2.13
C SER A 50 -12.79 -2.92 1.26
N VAL A 51 -13.09 -3.04 -0.03
CA VAL A 51 -13.06 -1.92 -0.98
C VAL A 51 -14.48 -1.52 -1.35
N GLU A 52 -14.77 -0.22 -1.33
CA GLU A 52 -16.09 0.31 -1.65
C GLU A 52 -16.50 0.01 -3.09
N THR A 53 -17.80 -0.15 -3.31
CA THR A 53 -18.38 -0.40 -4.64
C THR A 53 -17.96 0.71 -5.62
N GLN A 54 -17.49 0.31 -6.80
CA GLN A 54 -17.10 1.23 -7.87
C GLN A 54 -18.00 1.07 -9.08
N ILE A 55 -18.37 2.18 -9.70
CA ILE A 55 -19.11 2.19 -10.96
C ILE A 55 -18.24 2.88 -12.02
N ILE A 56 -17.89 2.13 -13.05
CA ILE A 56 -17.01 2.57 -14.12
C ILE A 56 -17.81 2.64 -15.40
N THR A 57 -17.79 3.79 -16.07
CA THR A 57 -18.45 3.96 -17.36
C THR A 57 -17.41 4.32 -18.42
N HIS A 58 -17.58 3.74 -19.61
CA HIS A 58 -16.73 4.03 -20.76
C HIS A 58 -17.58 4.19 -22.01
N GLN A 59 -17.29 5.23 -22.78
CA GLN A 59 -17.96 5.54 -24.03
C GLN A 59 -16.93 5.64 -25.15
N HIS A 60 -17.11 4.79 -26.16
CA HIS A 60 -16.35 4.78 -27.40
C HIS A 60 -17.32 4.65 -28.58
N PRO A 61 -17.05 5.22 -29.76
CA PRO A 61 -17.96 5.14 -30.92
C PRO A 61 -18.43 3.72 -31.27
N ALA A 62 -17.57 2.72 -31.05
CA ALA A 62 -17.85 1.31 -31.31
C ALA A 62 -18.32 0.51 -30.08
N LEU A 63 -18.25 1.07 -28.86
CA LEU A 63 -18.58 0.34 -27.63
C LEU A 63 -18.92 1.31 -26.50
N THR A 64 -20.08 1.11 -25.87
CA THR A 64 -20.42 1.76 -24.60
C THR A 64 -20.57 0.70 -23.54
N ILE A 65 -19.93 0.86 -22.38
CA ILE A 65 -20.08 -0.05 -21.24
C ILE A 65 -20.23 0.71 -19.92
N SER A 66 -20.93 0.06 -18.98
CA SER A 66 -21.01 0.38 -17.56
C SER A 66 -20.69 -0.90 -16.80
N VAL A 67 -19.72 -0.82 -15.89
CA VAL A 67 -19.29 -1.93 -15.05
C VAL A 67 -19.42 -1.51 -13.60
N LYS A 68 -20.22 -2.23 -12.84
CA LYS A 68 -20.32 -2.10 -11.39
C LYS A 68 -19.48 -3.20 -10.75
N LEU A 69 -18.56 -2.83 -9.88
CA LEU A 69 -17.73 -3.74 -9.09
C LEU A 69 -18.16 -3.62 -7.62
N SER A 70 -18.49 -4.74 -6.98
CA SER A 70 -19.03 -4.77 -5.63
C SER A 70 -18.50 -5.95 -4.83
N ASN A 71 -18.72 -5.93 -3.51
CA ASN A 71 -18.25 -6.96 -2.58
C ASN A 71 -16.75 -7.25 -2.74
N MET A 72 -15.96 -6.18 -2.87
CA MET A 72 -14.56 -6.29 -3.20
C MET A 72 -13.72 -6.47 -1.94
N ALA A 73 -12.83 -7.45 -1.95
CA ALA A 73 -11.88 -7.73 -0.88
C ALA A 73 -10.46 -7.81 -1.44
N LEU A 74 -9.55 -7.02 -0.87
CA LEU A 74 -8.12 -7.10 -1.15
C LEU A 74 -7.44 -7.94 -0.07
N THR A 75 -6.77 -9.01 -0.49
CA THR A 75 -6.04 -9.96 0.37
C THR A 75 -4.55 -9.97 0.07
N GLY A 76 -3.76 -10.34 1.08
CA GLY A 76 -2.30 -10.47 0.99
C GLY A 76 -1.53 -9.22 1.45
N LEU A 77 -2.23 -8.19 1.96
CA LEU A 77 -1.58 -6.98 2.48
C LEU A 77 -0.74 -7.24 3.74
N SER A 78 -1.01 -8.31 4.49
CA SER A 78 -0.20 -8.70 5.67
C SER A 78 1.02 -9.57 5.31
N GLU A 79 1.04 -10.15 4.10
CA GLU A 79 2.07 -11.09 3.64
C GLU A 79 3.31 -10.40 3.04
N PHE A 80 3.57 -9.15 3.43
CA PHE A 80 4.72 -8.41 2.95
C PHE A 80 6.05 -9.00 3.43
N VAL A 81 7.06 -8.92 2.59
CA VAL A 81 8.46 -9.13 2.92
C VAL A 81 9.14 -7.77 3.08
N ILE A 82 9.87 -7.58 4.18
CA ILE A 82 10.63 -6.35 4.43
C ILE A 82 11.95 -6.43 3.66
N GLU A 83 12.05 -5.73 2.53
CA GLU A 83 13.29 -5.66 1.74
C GLU A 83 14.31 -4.74 2.42
N GLU A 84 13.87 -3.57 2.88
CA GLU A 84 14.76 -2.57 3.45
C GLU A 84 14.06 -1.77 4.56
N VAL A 85 14.83 -1.44 5.60
CA VAL A 85 14.45 -0.46 6.62
C VAL A 85 15.64 0.46 6.80
N LYS A 86 15.41 1.77 6.68
CA LYS A 86 16.40 2.81 6.93
C LYS A 86 15.84 3.80 7.93
N VAL A 87 16.58 4.02 9.02
CA VAL A 87 16.20 4.99 10.05
C VAL A 87 17.28 6.04 10.17
N ASN A 88 16.93 7.29 9.85
CA ASN A 88 17.78 8.44 10.07
C ASN A 88 17.31 9.17 11.33
N VAL A 89 18.04 8.98 12.42
CA VAL A 89 17.68 9.51 13.74
C VAL A 89 17.83 11.03 13.78
N GLN A 90 18.80 11.58 13.06
CA GLN A 90 19.06 13.03 13.05
C GLN A 90 17.93 13.79 12.35
N LEU A 91 17.44 13.26 11.24
CA LEU A 91 16.34 13.84 10.47
C LEU A 91 14.96 13.36 10.93
N LEU A 92 14.91 12.40 11.86
CA LEU A 92 13.69 11.72 12.32
C LEU A 92 12.87 11.18 11.14
N THR A 93 13.56 10.58 10.17
CA THR A 93 12.93 9.98 8.99
C THR A 93 13.12 8.47 8.95
N ILE A 94 12.09 7.78 8.46
CA ILE A 94 12.10 6.33 8.28
C ILE A 94 11.73 6.06 6.83
N THR A 95 12.50 5.18 6.18
CA THR A 95 12.13 4.61 4.88
C THR A 95 12.01 3.10 5.04
N VAL A 96 10.90 2.54 4.55
CA VAL A 96 10.63 1.10 4.55
C VAL A 96 10.28 0.67 3.14
N SER A 97 10.96 -0.35 2.63
CA SER A 97 10.62 -0.99 1.36
C SER A 97 10.04 -2.37 1.63
N LEU A 98 8.83 -2.57 1.13
CA LEU A 98 8.05 -3.80 1.27
C LEU A 98 7.84 -4.41 -0.11
N ALA A 99 8.01 -5.73 -0.20
CA ALA A 99 7.67 -6.52 -1.36
C ALA A 99 6.49 -7.45 -1.04
N TYR A 100 5.66 -7.70 -2.05
CA TYR A 100 4.52 -8.61 -1.99
C TYR A 100 4.61 -9.57 -3.16
N ASP A 101 4.71 -10.86 -2.86
CA ASP A 101 4.76 -11.90 -3.89
C ASP A 101 3.44 -11.96 -4.67
N THR A 102 2.32 -11.83 -3.97
CA THR A 102 0.99 -11.81 -4.58
C THR A 102 0.04 -10.93 -3.77
N LEU A 103 -0.69 -10.06 -4.46
CA LEU A 103 -1.91 -9.45 -3.92
C LEU A 103 -3.09 -9.88 -4.79
N LEU A 104 -4.22 -10.16 -4.13
CA LEU A 104 -5.44 -10.61 -4.77
C LEU A 104 -6.59 -9.67 -4.40
N LEU A 105 -7.19 -9.06 -5.40
CA LEU A 105 -8.48 -8.37 -5.28
C LEU A 105 -9.55 -9.22 -5.94
N ASP A 106 -10.53 -9.68 -5.18
CA ASP A 106 -11.68 -10.42 -5.70
C ASP A 106 -12.99 -9.72 -5.37
N GLY A 107 -14.04 -10.05 -6.11
CA GLY A 107 -15.38 -9.50 -5.90
C GLY A 107 -16.33 -9.88 -7.04
N GLU A 108 -17.46 -9.16 -7.10
CA GLU A 108 -18.51 -9.38 -8.09
C GLU A 108 -18.58 -8.23 -9.09
N TYR A 109 -18.77 -8.55 -10.37
CA TYR A 109 -18.98 -7.56 -11.43
C TYR A 109 -20.36 -7.69 -12.07
N GLU A 110 -20.96 -6.55 -12.41
CA GLU A 110 -22.12 -6.45 -13.29
C GLU A 110 -21.78 -5.53 -14.46
N LEU A 111 -21.79 -6.08 -15.67
CA LEU A 111 -21.49 -5.37 -16.92
C LEU A 111 -22.76 -5.20 -17.74
N GLN A 112 -22.97 -3.97 -18.21
CA GLN A 112 -24.00 -3.63 -19.19
C GLN A 112 -23.39 -2.77 -20.28
N GLY A 113 -23.74 -3.00 -21.55
CA GLY A 113 -23.19 -2.23 -22.64
C GLY A 113 -23.87 -2.42 -23.99
N LYS A 114 -23.34 -1.73 -24.99
CA LYS A 114 -23.77 -1.80 -26.39
C LYS A 114 -22.56 -1.79 -27.31
N LEU A 115 -22.43 -2.81 -28.15
CA LEU A 115 -21.43 -2.91 -29.22
C LEU A 115 -22.00 -2.31 -30.53
N VAL A 116 -21.20 -1.52 -31.22
CA VAL A 116 -21.57 -0.70 -32.41
C VAL A 116 -22.91 0.02 -32.20
N LYS A 117 -23.15 0.52 -30.98
CA LYS A 117 -24.37 1.21 -30.52
C LYS A 117 -25.69 0.41 -30.55
N VAL A 118 -25.73 -0.78 -31.16
CA VAL A 118 -26.99 -1.51 -31.41
C VAL A 118 -27.05 -2.92 -30.80
N ILE A 119 -25.91 -3.58 -30.58
CA ILE A 119 -25.87 -4.95 -30.05
C ILE A 119 -25.74 -4.87 -28.53
N PRO A 120 -26.78 -5.21 -27.74
CA PRO A 120 -26.67 -5.18 -26.29
C PRO A 120 -25.70 -6.27 -25.82
N ILE A 121 -24.83 -5.92 -24.88
CA ILE A 121 -23.97 -6.87 -24.17
C ILE A 121 -24.25 -6.76 -22.67
N SER A 122 -24.37 -7.91 -22.01
CA SER A 122 -24.47 -7.98 -20.56
C SER A 122 -23.72 -9.20 -20.06
N ALA A 123 -23.06 -9.05 -18.93
CA ALA A 123 -22.38 -10.14 -18.25
C ALA A 123 -22.37 -9.86 -16.75
N ARG A 124 -22.38 -10.91 -15.95
CA ARG A 124 -22.26 -10.82 -14.50
C ARG A 124 -21.49 -12.02 -13.99
N GLY A 125 -20.78 -11.84 -12.90
CA GLY A 125 -20.11 -12.94 -12.22
C GLY A 125 -18.94 -12.46 -11.37
N PRO A 126 -18.17 -13.42 -10.82
CA PRO A 126 -17.01 -13.07 -10.04
C PRO A 126 -15.88 -12.55 -10.92
N PHE A 127 -15.11 -11.60 -10.38
CA PHE A 127 -13.85 -11.19 -10.96
C PHE A 127 -12.70 -11.38 -9.96
N THR A 128 -11.50 -11.50 -10.50
CA THR A 128 -10.25 -11.49 -9.73
C THR A 128 -9.25 -10.59 -10.43
N VAL A 129 -8.47 -9.85 -9.65
CA VAL A 129 -7.30 -9.10 -10.08
C VAL A 129 -6.13 -9.57 -9.23
N THR A 130 -5.11 -10.11 -9.88
CA THR A 130 -3.87 -10.54 -9.22
C THR A 130 -2.73 -9.68 -9.69
N THR A 131 -1.84 -9.28 -8.77
CA THR A 131 -0.56 -8.66 -9.09
C THR A 131 0.54 -9.48 -8.46
N ASN A 132 1.63 -9.67 -9.21
CA ASN A 132 2.80 -10.38 -8.73
C ASN A 132 3.93 -9.37 -8.61
N ASN A 133 4.76 -9.49 -7.57
CA ASN A 133 5.88 -8.58 -7.31
C ASN A 133 5.44 -7.12 -7.11
N ALA A 134 4.40 -6.90 -6.31
CA ALA A 134 4.07 -5.53 -5.91
C ALA A 134 5.12 -5.01 -4.92
N LYS A 135 5.51 -3.75 -5.07
CA LYS A 135 6.46 -3.07 -4.18
C LYS A 135 5.84 -1.80 -3.61
N VAL A 136 6.01 -1.61 -2.31
CA VAL A 136 5.59 -0.41 -1.60
C VAL A 136 6.80 0.19 -0.90
N THR A 137 7.10 1.44 -1.20
CA THR A 137 8.09 2.22 -0.43
C THR A 137 7.37 3.25 0.41
N LEU A 138 7.46 3.10 1.73
CA LEU A 138 6.92 4.03 2.71
C LEU A 138 8.02 4.99 3.16
N ARG A 139 7.71 6.29 3.19
CA ARG A 139 8.58 7.30 3.77
C ARG A 139 7.81 8.06 4.85
N ALA A 140 8.26 7.92 6.08
CA ALA A 140 7.67 8.57 7.24
C ALA A 140 8.59 9.67 7.77
N LYS A 141 8.00 10.80 8.14
CA LYS A 141 8.62 11.82 8.99
C LYS A 141 7.99 11.74 10.36
N LEU A 142 8.83 11.62 11.38
CA LEU A 142 8.40 11.60 12.77
C LEU A 142 8.48 13.00 13.37
N LYS A 143 7.66 13.22 14.40
CA LYS A 143 7.77 14.38 15.30
C LYS A 143 7.67 13.88 16.74
N GLU A 144 8.31 14.58 17.65
CA GLU A 144 8.07 14.38 19.07
C GLU A 144 6.85 15.22 19.51
N CYS A 145 5.89 14.60 20.18
CA CYS A 145 4.77 15.27 20.83
C CYS A 145 4.63 14.75 22.27
N ARG A 146 4.83 15.62 23.26
CA ARG A 146 4.68 15.29 24.69
C ARG A 146 5.51 14.05 25.11
N GLY A 147 6.76 13.95 24.65
CA GLY A 147 7.65 12.83 24.98
C GLY A 147 7.36 11.53 24.21
N ARG A 148 6.53 11.57 23.17
CA ARG A 148 6.19 10.42 22.32
C ARG A 148 6.48 10.73 20.86
N LEU A 149 6.90 9.73 20.08
CA LEU A 149 7.01 9.89 18.63
C LEU A 149 5.65 9.68 17.98
N GLU A 150 5.32 10.57 17.06
CA GLU A 150 4.14 10.48 16.21
C GLU A 150 4.57 10.57 14.75
N VAL A 151 3.89 9.83 13.87
CA VAL A 151 4.05 9.99 12.43
C VAL A 151 3.41 11.32 12.01
N ARG A 152 4.25 12.30 11.68
CA ARG A 152 3.82 13.61 11.15
C ARG A 152 3.32 13.44 9.72
N ASP A 153 4.21 12.94 8.85
CA ASP A 153 3.97 12.75 7.43
C ASP A 153 4.25 11.31 7.05
N LEU A 154 3.43 10.75 6.17
CA LEU A 154 3.64 9.44 5.57
C LEU A 154 3.32 9.54 4.09
N THR A 155 4.27 9.18 3.25
CA THR A 155 4.08 9.03 1.81
C THR A 155 4.37 7.60 1.40
N SER A 156 3.66 7.12 0.38
CA SER A 156 3.88 5.80 -0.20
C SER A 156 4.08 5.90 -1.70
N ASP A 157 5.09 5.20 -2.21
CA ASP A 157 5.18 4.86 -3.63
C ASP A 157 4.74 3.42 -3.83
N LEU A 158 3.80 3.20 -4.75
CA LEU A 158 3.27 1.89 -5.08
C LEU A 158 3.64 1.51 -6.53
N ILE A 159 4.35 0.39 -6.66
CA ILE A 159 4.68 -0.22 -7.94
C ILE A 159 3.94 -1.56 -7.99
N LEU A 160 3.06 -1.72 -8.97
CA LEU A 160 2.38 -2.99 -9.27
C LEU A 160 2.92 -3.51 -10.60
N GLU A 161 3.39 -4.76 -10.58
CA GLU A 161 3.83 -5.49 -11.75
C GLU A 161 2.92 -6.70 -12.00
N GLY A 162 2.95 -7.22 -13.23
CA GLY A 162 2.25 -8.46 -13.57
C GLY A 162 0.74 -8.47 -13.28
N VAL A 163 0.08 -7.30 -13.31
CA VAL A 163 -1.35 -7.17 -13.03
C VAL A 163 -2.14 -7.97 -14.07
N ARG A 164 -2.97 -8.91 -13.61
CA ARG A 164 -3.87 -9.72 -14.43
C ARG A 164 -5.27 -9.61 -13.87
N CYS A 165 -6.23 -9.36 -14.74
CA CYS A 165 -7.64 -9.44 -14.40
C CYS A 165 -8.28 -10.63 -15.09
N ARG A 166 -9.16 -11.32 -14.37
CA ARG A 166 -9.98 -12.41 -14.88
C ARG A 166 -11.44 -12.13 -14.52
N LEU A 167 -12.28 -12.09 -15.54
CA LEU A 167 -13.74 -12.01 -15.43
C LEU A 167 -14.31 -13.40 -15.70
N ALA A 168 -15.03 -13.99 -14.75
CA ALA A 168 -15.70 -15.27 -14.99
C ALA A 168 -16.95 -15.07 -15.87
N GLN A 169 -17.40 -16.13 -16.56
CA GLN A 169 -18.68 -16.15 -17.29
C GLN A 169 -18.84 -15.11 -18.40
N MET A 170 -17.73 -14.51 -18.86
CA MET A 170 -17.78 -13.57 -19.96
C MET A 170 -17.82 -14.30 -21.31
N THR A 171 -18.99 -14.24 -21.96
CA THR A 171 -19.22 -14.72 -23.33
C THR A 171 -19.35 -13.50 -24.26
N GLY A 172 -18.50 -13.39 -25.28
CA GLY A 172 -18.55 -12.20 -26.16
C GLY A 172 -17.43 -12.04 -27.21
N GLY A 173 -16.62 -13.07 -27.44
CA GLY A 173 -15.53 -13.04 -28.42
C GLY A 173 -14.28 -12.27 -27.97
N ALA A 174 -13.18 -12.47 -28.69
CA ALA A 174 -11.85 -11.93 -28.34
C ALA A 174 -11.81 -10.39 -28.27
N LEU A 175 -12.68 -9.70 -29.01
CA LEU A 175 -12.72 -8.23 -29.07
C LEU A 175 -13.21 -7.61 -27.75
N VAL A 176 -14.30 -8.13 -27.17
CA VAL A 176 -14.86 -7.62 -25.91
C VAL A 176 -13.88 -7.86 -24.77
N SER A 177 -13.26 -9.04 -24.73
CA SER A 177 -12.20 -9.36 -23.75
C SER A 177 -11.03 -8.40 -23.83
N LYS A 178 -10.57 -8.07 -25.04
CA LYS A 178 -9.42 -7.17 -25.24
C LYS A 178 -9.72 -5.75 -24.77
N VAL A 179 -10.90 -5.22 -25.11
CA VAL A 179 -11.29 -3.87 -24.70
C VAL A 179 -11.48 -3.79 -23.18
N LEU A 180 -12.13 -4.78 -22.56
CA LEU A 180 -12.30 -4.81 -21.11
C LEU A 180 -10.97 -4.90 -20.37
N ASN A 181 -10.05 -5.74 -20.83
CA ASN A 181 -8.71 -5.82 -20.24
C ASN A 181 -7.96 -4.48 -20.34
N SER A 182 -8.09 -3.76 -21.45
CA SER A 182 -7.52 -2.41 -21.59
C SER A 182 -8.14 -1.43 -20.60
N LEU A 183 -9.47 -1.40 -20.51
CA LEU A 183 -10.19 -0.48 -19.63
C LEU A 183 -9.92 -0.75 -18.15
N LEU A 184 -9.80 -2.02 -17.76
CA LEU A 184 -9.38 -2.42 -16.42
C LEU A 184 -7.95 -1.96 -16.13
N THR A 185 -7.04 -2.12 -17.09
CA THR A 185 -5.65 -1.65 -16.94
C THR A 185 -5.59 -0.13 -16.80
N ASP A 186 -6.37 0.60 -17.61
CA ASP A 186 -6.45 2.06 -17.57
C ASP A 186 -7.09 2.57 -16.27
N LEU A 187 -8.13 1.89 -15.79
CA LEU A 187 -8.76 2.18 -14.50
C LEU A 187 -7.77 1.97 -13.35
N LEU A 188 -7.09 0.82 -13.31
CA LEU A 188 -6.11 0.54 -12.26
C LEU A 188 -4.98 1.57 -12.26
N ARG A 189 -4.53 2.00 -13.44
CA ARG A 189 -3.54 3.07 -13.57
C ARG A 189 -4.07 4.41 -13.03
N ARG A 190 -5.34 4.73 -13.29
CA ARG A 190 -5.99 5.97 -12.85
C ARG A 190 -6.26 6.01 -11.35
N GLU A 191 -6.71 4.88 -10.78
CA GLU A 191 -7.06 4.78 -9.36
C GLU A 191 -5.84 4.48 -8.47
N ARG A 192 -4.70 4.07 -9.03
CA ARG A 192 -3.45 3.81 -8.27
C ARG A 192 -3.11 4.94 -7.28
N PRO A 193 -3.14 6.24 -7.62
CA PRO A 193 -2.84 7.31 -6.67
C PRO A 193 -3.82 7.37 -5.50
N ARG A 194 -5.11 7.12 -5.77
CA ARG A 194 -6.15 7.09 -4.73
C ARG A 194 -5.98 5.89 -3.81
N LEU A 195 -5.77 4.70 -4.37
CA LEU A 195 -5.49 3.48 -3.60
C LEU A 195 -4.25 3.64 -2.73
N ALA A 196 -3.18 4.23 -3.26
CA ALA A 196 -1.97 4.53 -2.50
C ALA A 196 -2.24 5.52 -1.34
N HIS A 197 -3.10 6.51 -1.56
CA HIS A 197 -3.49 7.47 -0.54
C HIS A 197 -4.32 6.83 0.58
N GLU A 198 -5.35 6.04 0.23
CA GLU A 198 -6.21 5.35 1.20
C GLU A 198 -5.40 4.33 2.02
N LEU A 199 -4.54 3.54 1.36
CA LEU A 199 -3.61 2.62 2.04
C LEU A 199 -2.66 3.38 2.98
N SER A 200 -2.09 4.50 2.54
CA SER A 200 -1.25 5.35 3.38
C SER A 200 -1.99 5.86 4.61
N ALA A 201 -3.23 6.32 4.46
CA ALA A 201 -4.03 6.82 5.59
C ALA A 201 -4.34 5.70 6.60
N ALA A 202 -4.69 4.51 6.11
CA ALA A 202 -4.92 3.34 6.95
C ALA A 202 -3.64 2.92 7.69
N LEU A 203 -2.51 2.80 6.99
CA LEU A 203 -1.21 2.46 7.57
C LEU A 203 -0.74 3.51 8.58
N LYS A 204 -0.92 4.80 8.30
CA LYS A 204 -0.57 5.88 9.25
C LYS A 204 -1.35 5.73 10.55
N THR A 205 -2.63 5.39 10.47
CA THR A 205 -3.49 5.18 11.63
C THR A 205 -3.03 3.97 12.44
N LEU A 206 -2.76 2.85 11.76
CA LEU A 206 -2.22 1.65 12.37
C LEU A 206 -0.87 1.91 13.07
N LEU A 207 0.08 2.53 12.35
CA LEU A 207 1.41 2.87 12.88
C LEU A 207 1.32 3.77 14.10
N ASN A 208 0.49 4.83 14.06
CA ASN A 208 0.32 5.70 15.23
C ASN A 208 -0.35 4.98 16.40
N ASN A 209 -1.21 3.98 16.17
CA ASN A 209 -1.78 3.18 17.25
C ASN A 209 -0.76 2.24 17.88
N GLU A 210 0.05 1.55 17.07
CA GLU A 210 1.12 0.70 17.57
C GLU A 210 2.23 1.50 18.28
N LEU A 211 2.58 2.68 17.76
CA LEU A 211 3.54 3.59 18.39
C LEU A 211 3.08 4.13 19.74
N LYS A 212 1.77 4.20 20.02
CA LYS A 212 1.27 4.55 21.38
C LYS A 212 1.61 3.48 22.41
N ASN A 213 1.69 2.22 21.98
CA ASN A 213 1.97 1.07 22.83
C ASN A 213 3.48 0.79 22.92
N PHE A 214 4.25 1.28 21.95
CA PHE A 214 5.71 1.23 21.97
C PHE A 214 6.28 2.30 22.92
N ASN A 215 6.83 1.88 24.07
CA ASN A 215 7.47 2.79 25.02
C ASN A 215 8.87 3.21 24.53
N LEU A 216 8.90 4.14 23.57
CA LEU A 216 10.10 4.65 22.91
C LEU A 216 11.05 5.47 23.81
N GLY A 217 10.67 5.74 25.07
CA GLY A 217 11.56 6.38 26.04
C GLY A 217 12.86 5.59 26.26
N VAL A 218 12.80 4.25 26.15
CA VAL A 218 13.98 3.38 26.25
C VAL A 218 14.73 3.34 24.92
N SER A 219 14.03 3.27 23.79
CA SER A 219 14.63 3.19 22.46
C SER A 219 15.33 4.49 22.04
N LEU A 220 14.75 5.66 22.29
CA LEU A 220 15.40 6.95 22.01
C LEU A 220 16.64 7.16 22.88
N GLN A 221 16.61 6.72 24.14
CA GLN A 221 17.80 6.72 24.98
C GLN A 221 18.88 5.76 24.46
N LEU A 222 18.51 4.57 23.95
CA LEU A 222 19.44 3.63 23.31
C LEU A 222 19.99 4.16 21.97
N LEU A 223 19.17 4.85 21.17
CA LEU A 223 19.58 5.50 19.92
C LEU A 223 20.56 6.66 20.20
N GLN A 224 20.26 7.48 21.21
CA GLN A 224 21.12 8.60 21.62
C GLN A 224 22.40 8.14 22.33
N THR A 225 22.36 7.06 23.12
CA THR A 225 23.57 6.49 23.76
C THR A 225 24.46 5.76 22.76
N SER A 226 23.90 5.06 21.78
CA SER A 226 24.67 4.43 20.69
C SER A 226 25.42 5.47 19.85
N ASP A 227 24.78 6.60 19.49
CA ASP A 227 25.45 7.69 18.76
C ASP A 227 26.56 8.36 19.60
N ARG A 228 26.38 8.49 20.92
CA ARG A 228 27.42 8.98 21.83
C ARG A 228 28.61 8.02 21.97
N LEU A 229 28.36 6.72 21.96
CA LEU A 229 29.41 5.69 22.03
C LEU A 229 30.22 5.62 20.72
N MET A 230 29.55 5.72 19.57
CA MET A 230 30.18 5.77 18.24
C MET A 230 31.09 7.00 18.07
N ARG A 231 30.68 8.18 18.57
CA ARG A 231 31.52 9.40 18.54
C ARG A 231 32.72 9.36 19.48
N ARG A 232 32.67 8.58 20.56
CA ARG A 232 33.79 8.44 21.51
C ARG A 232 34.82 7.39 21.10
N GLY A 233 34.45 6.40 20.28
CA GLY A 233 35.36 5.36 19.79
C GLY A 233 36.32 5.79 18.68
N SER A 234 36.15 6.98 18.11
CA SER A 234 36.98 7.51 17.00
C SER A 234 38.16 8.38 17.45
N LEU A 235 38.45 8.45 18.76
CA LEU A 235 39.48 9.32 19.34
C LEU A 235 40.65 8.55 20.01
N TYR A 236 40.83 7.27 19.70
CA TYR A 236 41.99 6.47 20.13
C TYR A 236 42.62 5.73 18.96
#